data_AF-A0A1Q9CSH8-F1
#
_entry.id   AF-A0A1Q9CSH8-F1
#
_cell.length_a   1.000
_cell.length_b   1.000
_cell.length_c   1.000
_cell.angle_alpha   90.00
_cell.angle_beta   90.00
_cell.angle_gamma   90.00
#
_symmetry.space_group_name_H-M   'P 1'
#
loop_
_entity.id
_entity.type
_entity.pdbx_description
1 polymer ?
#
loop_
_entity_poly.entity_id
_entity_poly.type
_entity_poly.pdbx_seq_one_letter_code
_entity_poly.pdbx_strand_id
1 'polypeptide(L)'
;MNFAVPRFFSFEVREGDVGEIDFLLEGGTQDFLHRPVQVNEDENEEEEKPLILSTLFTARKENREEIAAQVREDVDGLSCRVVAVEQTVAQHVTQTMKLLEAMTERHCAMEQNVKTVGEKQESLLERLELLEGKFAKVDFQVSSTRTSDSDGGNHRPALIAGGWDADQHHEETLRLVKQHLCAIKADLDLSQAFVPGLRRGFAIVPLNKNTGESEADMRTRVQTILRAVRDAKIITGQRREGGNRYLFAAMSQSPERRKRAQLAGKVKRLIIEEGGDPRNIEVEFGTANLWYNTVKLASGVTTAPEGAQSEKAGWVHLGNLARQIGSAENSVCSRWEELRKALQ
;
A
#
# COMPACT_ATOMS: atom_id res chain seq x y z
N MET A 1 -23.62 16.59 15.73
CA MET A 1 -22.65 16.87 14.66
C MET A 1 -22.39 15.54 13.95
N ASN A 2 -23.10 15.33 12.85
CA ASN A 2 -22.99 14.15 11.99
C ASN A 2 -22.04 14.49 10.85
N PHE A 3 -20.92 13.77 10.73
CA PHE A 3 -20.08 13.81 9.54
C PHE A 3 -20.18 12.47 8.82
N ALA A 4 -20.91 12.51 7.70
CA ALA A 4 -21.09 11.40 6.78
C ALA A 4 -19.90 11.31 5.82
N VAL A 5 -19.48 10.08 5.59
CA VAL A 5 -18.46 9.64 4.62
C VAL A 5 -19.08 9.63 3.21
N PRO A 6 -18.46 10.21 2.18
CA PRO A 6 -18.91 10.00 0.80
C PRO A 6 -18.36 8.68 0.24
N ARG A 7 -19.27 7.88 -0.31
CA ARG A 7 -19.01 6.66 -1.09
C ARG A 7 -18.36 7.03 -2.43
N PHE A 8 -17.25 6.38 -2.75
CA PHE A 8 -16.70 6.33 -4.10
C PHE A 8 -17.54 5.37 -4.96
N PHE A 9 -18.06 5.87 -6.08
CA PHE A 9 -18.66 5.08 -7.15
C PHE A 9 -17.55 4.51 -8.05
N SER A 10 -17.63 3.20 -8.28
CA SER A 10 -16.81 2.47 -9.25
C SER A 10 -17.18 2.84 -10.68
N PHE A 11 -16.18 3.03 -11.54
CA PHE A 11 -16.33 3.18 -12.99
C PHE A 11 -15.89 1.86 -13.63
N GLU A 12 -16.83 1.15 -14.26
CA GLU A 12 -16.59 -0.09 -14.99
C GLU A 12 -16.53 0.28 -16.48
N VAL A 13 -15.36 0.11 -17.09
CA VAL A 13 -15.11 0.31 -18.52
C VAL A 13 -15.40 -1.01 -19.23
N ARG A 14 -16.29 -0.99 -20.23
CA ARG A 14 -16.47 -2.08 -21.19
C ARG A 14 -16.06 -1.60 -22.58
N GLU A 15 -15.16 -2.38 -23.17
CA GLU A 15 -14.56 -2.24 -24.49
C GLU A 15 -15.27 -3.19 -25.48
N GLY A 16 -15.43 -2.74 -26.74
CA GLY A 16 -15.63 -3.58 -27.93
C GLY A 16 -17.07 -3.99 -28.29
N ASP A 17 -17.60 -3.48 -29.41
CA ASP A 17 -17.48 -4.20 -30.70
C ASP A 17 -17.99 -3.38 -31.90
N VAL A 18 -17.47 -3.75 -33.06
CA VAL A 18 -17.50 -3.08 -34.37
C VAL A 18 -18.63 -3.63 -35.24
N GLY A 19 -19.23 -2.77 -36.07
CA GLY A 19 -19.88 -3.17 -37.32
C GLY A 19 -21.32 -2.68 -37.47
N GLU A 20 -21.57 -1.83 -38.47
CA GLU A 20 -22.28 -2.20 -39.70
C GLU A 20 -22.71 -0.91 -40.44
N ILE A 21 -22.47 -0.90 -41.75
CA ILE A 21 -22.73 0.19 -42.69
C ILE A 21 -24.12 -0.07 -43.26
N ASP A 22 -25.04 0.89 -43.14
CA ASP A 22 -26.30 0.86 -43.89
C ASP A 22 -26.50 2.12 -44.72
N PHE A 23 -26.63 1.88 -46.02
CA PHE A 23 -27.11 2.78 -47.06
C PHE A 23 -28.61 2.97 -46.89
N LEU A 24 -29.09 4.21 -46.82
CA LEU A 24 -30.51 4.53 -47.04
C LEU A 24 -30.65 5.61 -48.11
N LEU A 25 -31.08 5.13 -49.27
CA LEU A 25 -31.70 5.87 -50.36
C LEU A 25 -33.18 6.09 -50.00
N GLU A 26 -33.61 7.34 -49.92
CA GLU A 26 -34.99 7.77 -50.11
C GLU A 26 -34.92 8.98 -51.07
N GLY A 27 -35.59 9.04 -52.23
CA GLY A 27 -36.89 8.50 -52.58
C GLY A 27 -37.90 9.64 -52.60
N GLY A 28 -37.95 10.41 -53.70
CA GLY A 28 -38.83 11.58 -53.82
C GLY A 28 -39.01 12.06 -55.25
N THR A 29 -39.67 11.24 -56.07
CA THR A 29 -40.24 11.60 -57.38
C THR A 29 -41.56 12.36 -57.19
N GLN A 30 -41.74 13.49 -57.88
CA GLN A 30 -43.05 13.96 -58.29
C GLN A 30 -43.04 14.40 -59.76
N ASP A 31 -44.10 13.95 -60.43
CA ASP A 31 -44.28 13.84 -61.86
C ASP A 31 -44.66 15.15 -62.58
N PHE A 32 -44.32 15.12 -63.86
CA PHE A 32 -44.97 15.70 -65.03
C PHE A 32 -46.36 16.33 -64.85
N LEU A 33 -46.54 17.51 -65.45
CA LEU A 33 -47.75 17.78 -66.23
C LEU A 33 -47.43 18.58 -67.49
N HIS A 34 -47.74 17.94 -68.61
CA HIS A 34 -47.67 18.39 -69.99
C HIS A 34 -49.04 18.96 -70.40
N ARG A 35 -49.07 20.09 -71.12
CA ARG A 35 -49.96 20.48 -72.27
C ARG A 35 -50.39 21.96 -72.23
N PRO A 36 -50.86 22.54 -73.35
CA PRO A 36 -50.53 22.27 -74.76
C PRO A 36 -50.16 23.57 -75.51
N VAL A 37 -49.63 23.38 -76.72
CA VAL A 37 -49.51 24.40 -77.77
C VAL A 37 -50.91 24.85 -78.20
N GLN A 38 -51.16 26.16 -78.22
CA GLN A 38 -52.23 26.76 -79.02
C GLN A 38 -51.61 27.37 -80.28
N VAL A 39 -52.00 26.79 -81.41
CA VAL A 39 -51.83 27.37 -82.74
C VAL A 39 -53.01 28.32 -82.92
N ASN A 40 -52.73 29.61 -83.04
CA ASN A 40 -53.62 30.55 -83.69
C ASN A 40 -52.97 30.93 -85.01
N GLU A 41 -53.56 30.45 -86.09
CA GLU A 41 -53.45 31.07 -87.41
C GLU A 41 -54.26 32.37 -87.34
N ASP A 42 -53.60 33.50 -87.55
CA ASP A 42 -54.25 34.66 -88.13
C ASP A 42 -53.25 35.30 -89.10
N GLU A 43 -53.66 35.27 -90.37
CA GLU A 43 -53.06 35.99 -91.47
C GLU A 43 -53.07 37.48 -91.15
N ASN A 44 -51.91 38.14 -91.18
CA ASN A 44 -51.81 39.46 -91.78
C ASN A 44 -50.35 39.90 -91.97
N GLU A 45 -50.13 40.38 -93.19
CA GLU A 45 -49.22 41.47 -93.56
C GLU A 45 -47.71 41.18 -93.52
N GLU A 46 -47.24 40.83 -94.71
CA GLU A 46 -45.88 41.03 -95.18
C GLU A 46 -45.46 42.50 -95.10
N GLU A 47 -44.95 42.96 -93.95
CA GLU A 47 -44.02 44.11 -93.91
C GLU A 47 -43.20 44.22 -92.59
N GLU A 48 -43.57 43.52 -91.52
CA GLU A 48 -42.85 43.57 -90.23
C GLU A 48 -41.79 42.47 -90.01
N LYS A 49 -41.60 41.57 -90.98
CA LYS A 49 -40.67 40.44 -90.86
C LYS A 49 -39.19 40.83 -90.57
N PRO A 50 -38.61 41.97 -91.02
CA PRO A 50 -37.24 42.31 -90.62
C PRO A 50 -37.14 42.89 -89.20
N LEU A 51 -38.21 43.50 -88.68
CA LEU A 51 -38.26 44.12 -87.36
C LEU A 51 -38.55 43.10 -86.26
N ILE A 52 -39.44 42.13 -86.50
CA ILE A 52 -39.73 41.05 -85.54
C ILE A 52 -38.56 40.07 -85.43
N LEU A 53 -37.89 39.78 -86.55
CA LEU A 53 -36.70 38.92 -86.57
C LEU A 53 -35.50 39.61 -85.90
N SER A 54 -35.27 40.91 -86.17
CA SER A 54 -34.19 41.66 -85.54
C SER A 54 -34.43 41.92 -84.04
N THR A 55 -35.66 42.13 -83.61
CA THR A 55 -36.01 42.21 -82.18
C THR A 55 -35.87 40.86 -81.48
N LEU A 56 -36.26 39.75 -82.12
CA LEU A 56 -35.98 38.40 -81.59
C LEU A 56 -34.48 38.08 -81.52
N PHE A 57 -33.70 38.48 -82.51
CA PHE A 57 -32.24 38.34 -82.47
C PHE A 57 -31.62 39.18 -81.36
N THR A 58 -32.10 40.41 -81.16
CA THR A 58 -31.66 41.29 -80.07
C THR A 58 -32.05 40.72 -78.71
N ALA A 59 -33.31 40.30 -78.51
CA ALA A 59 -33.78 39.69 -77.27
C ALA A 59 -33.07 38.36 -76.96
N ARG A 60 -32.78 37.54 -77.98
CA ARG A 60 -32.02 36.30 -77.80
C ARG A 60 -30.54 36.57 -77.49
N LYS A 61 -29.98 37.67 -78.01
CA LYS A 61 -28.62 38.10 -77.71
C LYS A 61 -28.54 38.65 -76.28
N GLU A 62 -29.49 39.49 -75.87
CA GLU A 62 -29.60 40.03 -74.51
C GLU A 62 -29.81 38.91 -73.50
N ASN A 63 -30.74 37.98 -73.74
CA ASN A 63 -30.97 36.84 -72.86
C ASN A 63 -29.74 35.91 -72.76
N ARG A 64 -28.99 35.75 -73.87
CA ARG A 64 -27.72 35.01 -73.84
C ARG A 64 -26.63 35.74 -73.07
N GLU A 65 -26.59 37.07 -73.12
CA GLU A 65 -25.67 37.91 -72.35
C GLU A 65 -26.05 37.92 -70.86
N GLU A 66 -27.34 37.94 -70.53
CA GLU A 66 -27.87 37.87 -69.16
C GLU A 66 -27.61 36.50 -68.53
N ILE A 67 -27.88 35.40 -69.24
CA ILE A 67 -27.53 34.04 -68.78
C ILE A 67 -26.00 33.91 -68.62
N ALA A 68 -25.22 34.47 -69.54
CA ALA A 68 -23.76 34.43 -69.44
C ALA A 68 -23.24 35.28 -68.27
N ALA A 69 -23.92 36.36 -67.91
CA ALA A 69 -23.61 37.17 -66.73
C ALA A 69 -23.98 36.42 -65.44
N GLN A 70 -25.18 35.84 -65.37
CA GLN A 70 -25.66 35.08 -64.21
C GLN A 70 -24.78 33.84 -63.95
N VAL A 71 -24.45 33.07 -65.00
CA VAL A 71 -23.56 31.91 -64.87
C VAL A 71 -22.17 32.34 -64.42
N ARG A 72 -21.69 33.51 -64.83
CA ARG A 72 -20.40 34.04 -64.38
C ARG A 72 -20.44 34.41 -62.90
N GLU A 73 -21.49 35.08 -62.46
CA GLU A 73 -21.70 35.41 -61.04
C GLU A 73 -21.82 34.15 -60.18
N ASP A 74 -22.56 33.14 -60.64
CA ASP A 74 -22.70 31.86 -59.94
C ASP A 74 -21.36 31.10 -59.89
N VAL A 75 -20.58 31.11 -60.97
CA VAL A 75 -19.23 30.50 -61.02
C VAL A 75 -18.25 31.23 -60.11
N ASP A 76 -18.31 32.57 -60.05
CA ASP A 76 -17.48 33.37 -59.15
C ASP A 76 -17.87 33.12 -57.68
N GLY A 77 -19.18 33.05 -57.39
CA GLY A 77 -19.70 32.70 -56.08
C GLY A 77 -19.34 31.27 -55.65
N LEU A 78 -19.41 30.31 -56.56
CA LEU A 78 -18.93 28.93 -56.35
C LEU A 78 -17.43 28.92 -56.11
N SER A 79 -16.64 29.68 -56.88
CA SER A 79 -15.19 29.77 -56.72
C SER A 79 -14.83 30.31 -55.33
N CYS A 80 -15.49 31.37 -54.87
CA CYS A 80 -15.30 31.90 -53.51
C CYS A 80 -15.64 30.88 -52.42
N ARG A 81 -16.74 30.13 -52.57
CA ARG A 81 -17.13 29.07 -51.62
C ARG A 81 -16.16 27.90 -51.62
N VAL A 82 -15.68 27.49 -52.80
CA VAL A 82 -14.67 26.44 -52.94
C VAL A 82 -13.37 26.86 -52.25
N VAL A 83 -12.90 28.08 -52.47
CA VAL A 83 -11.72 28.61 -51.76
C VAL A 83 -11.92 28.64 -50.24
N ALA A 84 -13.10 29.01 -49.76
CA ALA A 84 -13.41 29.00 -48.32
C ALA A 84 -13.42 27.57 -47.73
N VAL A 85 -13.98 26.61 -48.48
CA VAL A 85 -13.97 25.19 -48.08
C VAL A 85 -12.54 24.63 -48.10
N GLU A 86 -11.75 24.93 -49.13
CA GLU A 86 -10.34 24.53 -49.22
C GLU A 86 -9.52 25.08 -48.05
N GLN A 87 -9.72 26.34 -47.69
CA GLN A 87 -9.08 26.94 -46.51
C GLN A 87 -9.51 26.26 -45.21
N THR A 88 -10.79 25.94 -45.07
CA THR A 88 -11.33 25.26 -43.88
C THR A 88 -10.78 23.83 -43.78
N VAL A 89 -10.72 23.10 -44.88
CA VAL A 89 -10.15 21.76 -44.95
C VAL A 89 -8.64 21.80 -44.68
N ALA A 90 -7.91 22.77 -45.24
CA ALA A 90 -6.48 22.93 -44.97
C ALA A 90 -6.21 23.22 -43.48
N GLN A 91 -7.04 24.05 -42.85
CA GLN A 91 -6.98 24.30 -41.41
C GLN A 91 -7.30 23.04 -40.59
N HIS A 92 -8.31 22.28 -40.98
CA HIS A 92 -8.68 21.06 -40.28
C HIS A 92 -7.58 20.00 -40.40
N VAL A 93 -7.01 19.82 -41.60
CA VAL A 93 -5.88 18.91 -41.84
C VAL A 93 -4.65 19.30 -41.01
N THR A 94 -4.34 20.59 -40.90
CA THR A 94 -3.22 21.05 -40.05
C THR A 94 -3.51 20.86 -38.56
N GLN A 95 -4.75 21.04 -38.11
CA GLN A 95 -5.14 20.75 -36.72
C GLN A 95 -5.07 19.25 -36.41
N THR A 96 -5.58 18.40 -37.30
CA THR A 96 -5.52 16.94 -37.13
C THR A 96 -4.10 16.43 -37.15
N MET A 97 -3.22 17.00 -38.00
CA MET A 97 -1.82 16.62 -38.05
C MET A 97 -1.08 17.00 -36.76
N LYS A 98 -1.33 18.19 -36.21
CA LYS A 98 -0.78 18.60 -34.90
C LYS A 98 -1.27 17.70 -33.76
N LEU A 99 -2.54 17.29 -33.80
CA LEU A 99 -3.10 16.38 -32.81
C LEU A 99 -2.48 14.98 -32.90
N LEU A 100 -2.29 14.46 -34.13
CA LEU A 100 -1.61 13.19 -34.38
C LEU A 100 -0.14 13.23 -33.94
N GLU A 101 0.55 14.34 -34.18
CA GLU A 101 1.93 14.54 -33.71
C GLU A 101 2.00 14.54 -32.17
N ALA A 102 1.12 15.28 -31.50
CA ALA A 102 1.02 15.30 -30.03
C ALA A 102 0.55 13.97 -29.42
N MET A 103 -0.24 13.18 -30.16
CA MET A 103 -0.62 11.82 -29.77
C MET A 103 0.57 10.87 -29.93
N THR A 104 1.31 10.97 -31.03
CA THR A 104 2.49 10.15 -31.30
C THR A 104 3.60 10.42 -30.28
N GLU A 105 3.83 11.69 -29.93
CA GLU A 105 4.78 12.07 -28.88
C GLU A 105 4.40 11.49 -27.51
N ARG A 106 3.10 11.54 -27.17
CA ARG A 106 2.58 10.89 -25.95
C ARG A 106 2.72 9.37 -25.99
N HIS A 107 2.51 8.73 -27.14
CA HIS A 107 2.72 7.29 -27.31
C HIS A 107 4.20 6.92 -27.16
N CYS A 108 5.13 7.66 -27.77
CA CYS A 108 6.57 7.46 -27.58
C CYS A 108 6.98 7.62 -26.10
N ALA A 109 6.47 8.64 -25.41
CA ALA A 109 6.72 8.84 -23.99
C ALA A 109 6.14 7.69 -23.14
N MET A 110 4.96 7.18 -23.50
CA MET A 110 4.34 6.05 -22.83
C MET A 110 5.13 4.76 -23.07
N GLU A 111 5.59 4.48 -24.29
CA GLU A 111 6.46 3.34 -24.59
C GLU A 111 7.77 3.41 -23.80
N GLN A 112 8.37 4.60 -23.69
CA GLN A 112 9.58 4.80 -22.90
C GLN A 112 9.29 4.55 -21.41
N ASN A 113 8.17 5.05 -20.88
CA ASN A 113 7.76 4.78 -19.51
C ASN A 113 7.51 3.29 -19.28
N VAL A 114 6.83 2.60 -20.19
CA VAL A 114 6.59 1.15 -20.12
C VAL A 114 7.91 0.38 -20.12
N LYS A 115 8.89 0.76 -20.95
CA LYS A 115 10.24 0.19 -20.93
C LYS A 115 10.91 0.40 -19.57
N THR A 116 10.90 1.62 -19.03
CA THR A 116 11.49 1.88 -17.70
C THR A 116 10.77 1.14 -16.57
N VAL A 117 9.45 0.94 -16.67
CA VAL A 117 8.68 0.13 -15.72
C VAL A 117 9.05 -1.35 -15.85
N GLY A 118 9.23 -1.85 -17.07
CA GLY A 118 9.73 -3.19 -17.35
C GLY A 118 11.12 -3.43 -16.74
N GLU A 119 12.07 -2.51 -16.96
CA GLU A 119 13.42 -2.57 -16.37
C GLU A 119 13.38 -2.51 -14.84
N LYS A 120 12.52 -1.66 -14.26
CA LYS A 120 12.30 -1.60 -12.81
C LYS A 120 11.68 -2.89 -12.29
N GLN A 121 10.75 -3.49 -13.03
CA GLN A 121 10.11 -4.75 -12.66
C GLN A 121 11.10 -5.91 -12.74
N GLU A 122 11.94 -5.97 -13.76
CA GLU A 122 13.03 -6.93 -13.87
C GLU A 122 14.04 -6.75 -12.74
N SER A 123 14.40 -5.51 -12.40
CA SER A 123 15.24 -5.21 -11.23
C SER A 123 14.55 -5.58 -9.90
N LEU A 124 13.22 -5.44 -9.80
CA LEU A 124 12.46 -5.89 -8.64
C LEU A 124 12.37 -7.42 -8.58
N LEU A 125 12.27 -8.10 -9.72
CA LEU A 125 12.30 -9.56 -9.80
C LEU A 125 13.69 -10.11 -9.46
N GLU A 126 14.76 -9.51 -9.97
CA GLU A 126 16.13 -9.85 -9.60
C GLU A 126 16.38 -9.54 -8.12
N ARG A 127 15.86 -8.43 -7.60
CA ARG A 127 15.87 -8.14 -6.16
C ARG A 127 15.03 -9.12 -5.38
N LEU A 128 13.89 -9.59 -5.89
CA LEU A 128 13.06 -10.59 -5.25
C LEU A 128 13.76 -11.94 -5.28
N GLU A 129 14.41 -12.36 -6.37
CA GLU A 129 15.17 -13.60 -6.45
C GLU A 129 16.43 -13.54 -5.56
N LEU A 130 17.12 -12.40 -5.52
CA LEU A 130 18.19 -12.14 -4.56
C LEU A 130 17.65 -12.08 -3.14
N LEU A 131 16.46 -11.52 -2.92
CA LEU A 131 15.81 -11.49 -1.61
C LEU A 131 15.22 -12.85 -1.27
N GLU A 132 14.87 -13.73 -2.19
CA GLU A 132 14.34 -15.09 -1.98
C GLU A 132 15.49 -16.06 -1.78
N GLY A 133 16.59 -15.92 -2.51
CA GLY A 133 17.86 -16.59 -2.25
C GLY A 133 18.52 -16.08 -0.96
N LYS A 134 18.34 -14.79 -0.65
CA LYS A 134 18.67 -14.25 0.67
C LYS A 134 17.63 -14.65 1.69
N PHE A 135 16.33 -14.78 1.45
CA PHE A 135 15.29 -15.22 2.40
C PHE A 135 15.43 -16.72 2.65
N ALA A 136 15.82 -17.54 1.69
CA ALA A 136 16.32 -18.89 1.98
C ALA A 136 17.52 -18.87 2.96
N LYS A 137 18.26 -17.76 3.02
CA LYS A 137 19.30 -17.45 4.04
C LYS A 137 18.84 -16.51 5.19
N VAL A 138 17.68 -15.84 5.12
CA VAL A 138 17.23 -14.64 5.89
C VAL A 138 15.81 -14.80 6.46
N ASP A 139 15.00 -15.76 6.02
CA ASP A 139 13.93 -16.41 6.81
C ASP A 139 14.52 -17.17 8.00
N PHE A 140 15.85 -17.38 8.01
CA PHE A 140 16.57 -17.67 9.24
C PHE A 140 16.67 -16.44 10.17
N GLN A 141 16.46 -15.21 9.70
CA GLN A 141 16.98 -13.98 10.28
C GLN A 141 16.00 -12.81 10.50
N VAL A 142 14.72 -12.87 10.09
CA VAL A 142 13.77 -11.73 10.28
C VAL A 142 12.61 -11.99 11.26
N SER A 143 12.58 -13.14 11.94
CA SER A 143 11.87 -13.27 13.24
C SER A 143 12.79 -13.39 14.45
N SER A 144 14.11 -13.33 14.21
CA SER A 144 15.15 -13.39 15.23
C SER A 144 16.23 -12.39 14.86
N THR A 145 16.32 -11.28 15.59
CA THR A 145 17.60 -10.58 15.79
C THR A 145 18.62 -11.63 16.26
N ARG A 146 19.36 -12.21 15.31
CA ARG A 146 20.46 -13.16 15.53
C ARG A 146 21.59 -12.42 16.25
N THR A 147 21.71 -12.63 17.55
CA THR A 147 22.98 -13.16 18.03
C THR A 147 23.00 -14.62 17.54
N SER A 148 24.10 -15.04 16.94
CA SER A 148 24.31 -16.44 16.62
C SER A 148 24.49 -17.19 17.94
N ASP A 149 23.38 -17.72 18.46
CA ASP A 149 23.32 -18.49 19.70
C ASP A 149 23.94 -19.89 19.43
N SER A 150 25.27 -19.95 19.43
CA SER A 150 26.07 -21.17 19.31
C SER A 150 26.25 -21.86 20.66
N ASP A 151 25.19 -22.01 21.46
CA ASP A 151 25.26 -22.81 22.68
C ASP A 151 24.05 -23.74 22.83
N GLY A 152 24.34 -25.04 22.86
CA GLY A 152 23.42 -26.17 22.81
C GLY A 152 22.60 -26.34 24.09
N GLY A 153 21.82 -25.33 24.46
CA GLY A 153 20.82 -25.45 25.51
C GLY A 153 19.53 -26.06 24.97
N ASN A 154 19.09 -27.17 25.56
CA ASN A 154 17.81 -27.87 25.32
C ASN A 154 16.59 -26.97 25.63
N HIS A 155 16.43 -25.87 24.91
CA HIS A 155 15.38 -24.88 25.15
C HIS A 155 14.09 -25.36 24.50
N ARG A 156 13.15 -25.79 25.34
CA ARG A 156 11.78 -26.04 24.91
C ARG A 156 11.10 -24.69 24.65
N PRO A 157 10.68 -24.41 23.40
CA PRO A 157 9.91 -23.20 23.13
C PRO A 157 8.61 -23.25 23.94
N ALA A 158 8.10 -22.11 24.39
CA ALA A 158 6.85 -22.04 25.12
C ALA A 158 5.98 -20.91 24.56
N LEU A 159 4.67 -21.06 24.70
CA LEU A 159 3.67 -20.06 24.39
C LEU A 159 3.29 -19.33 25.68
N ILE A 160 3.32 -18.00 25.66
CA ILE A 160 2.84 -17.16 26.74
C ILE A 160 1.43 -16.71 26.37
N ALA A 161 0.43 -17.06 27.17
CA ALA A 161 -0.95 -16.61 27.02
C ALA A 161 -1.30 -15.66 28.16
N GLY A 162 -1.74 -14.44 27.84
CA GLY A 162 -2.02 -13.40 28.83
C GLY A 162 -3.16 -12.48 28.43
N GLY A 163 -3.48 -11.53 29.30
CA GLY A 163 -4.60 -10.59 29.11
C GLY A 163 -5.43 -10.39 30.36
N TRP A 164 -5.16 -11.17 31.40
CA TRP A 164 -5.81 -11.09 32.70
C TRP A 164 -5.18 -10.05 33.61
N ASP A 165 -5.78 -9.82 34.77
CA ASP A 165 -5.24 -8.85 35.71
C ASP A 165 -3.98 -9.36 36.41
N ALA A 166 -3.03 -8.47 36.68
CA ALA A 166 -1.77 -8.82 37.31
C ALA A 166 -1.97 -9.34 38.75
N ASP A 167 -3.03 -8.88 39.40
CA ASP A 167 -3.39 -9.21 40.78
C ASP A 167 -4.24 -10.50 40.88
N GLN A 168 -4.61 -11.11 39.76
CA GLN A 168 -5.42 -12.32 39.73
C GLN A 168 -4.66 -13.54 40.27
N HIS A 169 -5.36 -14.42 41.01
CA HIS A 169 -4.78 -15.65 41.56
C HIS A 169 -4.36 -16.61 40.44
N HIS A 170 -3.19 -17.22 40.60
CA HIS A 170 -2.59 -18.10 39.59
C HIS A 170 -3.48 -19.28 39.16
N GLU A 171 -4.20 -19.91 40.10
CA GLU A 171 -5.12 -21.03 39.80
C GLU A 171 -6.27 -20.59 38.90
N GLU A 172 -6.82 -19.40 39.16
CA GLU A 172 -7.92 -18.84 38.39
C GLU A 172 -7.45 -18.46 36.99
N THR A 173 -6.31 -17.79 36.88
CA THR A 173 -5.67 -17.47 35.59
C THR A 173 -5.43 -18.74 34.79
N LEU A 174 -4.88 -19.79 35.41
CA LEU A 174 -4.60 -21.06 34.73
C LEU A 174 -5.89 -21.73 34.23
N ARG A 175 -6.94 -21.74 35.05
CA ARG A 175 -8.26 -22.29 34.67
C ARG A 175 -8.82 -21.55 33.46
N LEU A 176 -8.80 -20.21 33.47
CA LEU A 176 -9.31 -19.38 32.38
C LEU A 176 -8.49 -19.57 31.11
N VAL A 177 -7.15 -19.59 31.20
CA VAL A 177 -6.27 -19.86 30.06
C VAL A 177 -6.62 -21.20 29.41
N LYS A 178 -6.76 -22.26 30.21
CA LYS A 178 -7.13 -23.59 29.68
C LYS A 178 -8.49 -23.58 29.01
N GLN A 179 -9.48 -22.91 29.62
CA GLN A 179 -10.82 -22.77 29.05
C GLN A 179 -10.81 -22.06 27.69
N HIS A 180 -10.11 -20.92 27.59
CA HIS A 180 -10.09 -20.13 26.36
C HIS A 180 -9.23 -20.76 25.26
N LEU A 181 -8.09 -21.39 25.59
CA LEU A 181 -7.30 -22.13 24.60
C LEU A 181 -8.04 -23.36 24.08
N CYS A 182 -8.83 -24.04 24.93
CA CYS A 182 -9.71 -25.12 24.50
C CYS A 182 -10.84 -24.62 23.58
N ALA A 183 -11.45 -23.46 23.89
CA ALA A 183 -12.47 -22.85 23.05
C ALA A 183 -11.97 -22.47 21.65
N ILE A 184 -10.70 -22.04 21.53
CA ILE A 184 -10.04 -21.72 20.27
C ILE A 184 -9.61 -23.00 19.50
N LYS A 185 -9.75 -24.18 20.11
CA LYS A 185 -9.25 -25.47 19.58
C LYS A 185 -7.75 -25.42 19.27
N ALA A 186 -6.97 -24.79 20.15
CA ALA A 186 -5.53 -24.76 20.00
C ALA A 186 -4.94 -26.17 20.19
N ASP A 187 -4.22 -26.67 19.18
CA ASP A 187 -3.51 -27.96 19.25
C ASP A 187 -2.25 -27.84 20.12
N LEU A 188 -2.47 -27.80 21.44
CA LEU A 188 -1.47 -27.60 22.47
C LEU A 188 -1.68 -28.56 23.64
N ASP A 189 -0.56 -29.05 24.19
CA ASP A 189 -0.58 -29.78 25.45
C ASP A 189 -0.75 -28.81 26.63
N LEU A 190 -2.00 -28.68 27.08
CA LEU A 190 -2.36 -27.83 28.22
C LEU A 190 -2.03 -28.47 29.58
N SER A 191 -1.54 -29.71 29.63
CA SER A 191 -1.22 -30.41 30.89
C SER A 191 -0.04 -29.76 31.61
N GLN A 192 0.96 -29.30 30.85
CA GLN A 192 2.18 -28.67 31.34
C GLN A 192 2.06 -27.15 31.50
N ALA A 193 0.87 -26.58 31.29
CA ALA A 193 0.65 -25.15 31.43
C ALA A 193 0.78 -24.73 32.90
N PHE A 194 1.54 -23.66 33.16
CA PHE A 194 1.75 -23.13 34.51
C PHE A 194 1.76 -21.61 34.54
N VAL A 195 1.46 -21.03 35.70
CA VAL A 195 1.50 -19.59 35.95
C VAL A 195 2.69 -19.29 36.88
N PRO A 196 3.63 -18.39 36.51
CA PRO A 196 4.78 -18.10 37.36
C PRO A 196 4.42 -17.30 38.62
N GLY A 197 4.50 -17.92 39.80
CA GLY A 197 4.26 -17.26 41.08
C GLY A 197 2.77 -17.20 41.48
N LEU A 198 2.47 -16.54 42.61
CA LEU A 198 1.14 -16.60 43.25
C LEU A 198 0.05 -15.80 42.53
N ARG A 199 0.43 -14.69 41.90
CA ARG A 199 -0.47 -13.76 41.19
C ARG A 199 0.17 -13.26 39.90
N ARG A 200 -0.45 -13.57 38.77
CA ARG A 200 -0.06 -13.11 37.43
C ARG A 200 -1.26 -13.18 36.49
N GLY A 201 -1.31 -12.23 35.56
CA GLY A 201 -2.29 -12.18 34.48
C GLY A 201 -1.89 -12.93 33.20
N PHE A 202 -0.94 -13.88 33.30
CA PHE A 202 -0.48 -14.69 32.17
C PHE A 202 -0.04 -16.09 32.62
N ALA A 203 -0.15 -17.05 31.71
CA ALA A 203 0.35 -18.42 31.85
C ALA A 203 1.37 -18.74 30.76
N ILE A 204 2.23 -19.71 31.06
CA ILE A 204 3.24 -20.26 30.16
C ILE A 204 2.83 -21.69 29.82
N VAL A 205 2.75 -21.99 28.53
CA VAL A 205 2.39 -23.30 27.98
C VAL A 205 3.61 -23.84 27.22
N PRO A 206 4.34 -24.83 27.74
CA PRO A 206 5.45 -25.45 27.03
C PRO A 206 4.98 -26.06 25.70
N LEU A 207 5.75 -25.85 24.63
CA LEU A 207 5.50 -26.48 23.34
C LEU A 207 6.33 -27.75 23.24
N ASN A 208 5.64 -28.88 23.15
CA ASN A 208 6.26 -30.16 22.83
C ASN A 208 6.21 -30.35 21.30
N LYS A 209 7.29 -30.91 20.74
CA LYS A 209 7.31 -31.37 19.35
C LYS A 209 6.42 -32.60 19.26
N ASN A 210 5.48 -32.63 18.32
CA ASN A 210 4.69 -33.83 18.07
C ASN A 210 5.58 -34.91 17.43
N THR A 211 5.24 -36.19 17.62
CA THR A 211 6.05 -37.31 17.11
C THR A 211 6.11 -37.26 15.57
N GLY A 212 7.29 -37.00 15.01
CA GLY A 212 7.50 -36.88 13.56
C GLY A 212 7.35 -35.46 12.98
N GLU A 213 7.11 -34.44 13.82
CA GLU A 213 6.93 -33.05 13.38
C GLU A 213 8.30 -32.36 13.12
N SER A 214 8.44 -31.73 11.94
CA SER A 214 9.60 -30.88 11.65
C SER A 214 9.57 -29.58 12.46
N GLU A 215 10.73 -28.93 12.67
CA GLU A 215 10.76 -27.62 13.32
C GLU A 215 9.98 -26.55 12.53
N ALA A 216 9.90 -26.68 11.21
CA ALA A 216 9.12 -25.80 10.35
C ALA A 216 7.60 -25.98 10.61
N ASP A 217 7.15 -27.22 10.72
CA ASP A 217 5.73 -27.55 10.94
C ASP A 217 5.27 -27.06 12.32
N MET A 218 6.11 -27.24 13.34
CA MET A 218 5.85 -26.70 14.69
C MET A 218 5.70 -25.17 14.66
N ARG A 219 6.54 -24.45 13.91
CA ARG A 219 6.42 -23.00 13.75
C ARG A 219 5.12 -22.61 13.05
N THR A 220 4.74 -23.32 12.00
CA THR A 220 3.48 -23.07 11.27
C THR A 220 2.26 -23.32 12.16
N ARG A 221 2.26 -24.40 12.95
CA ARG A 221 1.20 -24.71 13.92
C ARG A 221 1.08 -23.60 14.96
N VAL A 222 2.20 -23.18 15.56
CA VAL A 222 2.25 -22.09 16.53
C VAL A 222 1.75 -20.78 15.93
N GLN A 223 2.16 -20.41 14.71
CA GLN A 223 1.69 -19.21 14.03
C GLN A 223 0.19 -19.25 13.78
N THR A 224 -0.35 -20.42 13.40
CA THR A 224 -1.78 -20.64 13.21
C THR A 224 -2.54 -20.43 14.51
N ILE A 225 -2.03 -20.95 15.64
CA ILE A 225 -2.61 -20.73 16.97
C ILE A 225 -2.57 -19.25 17.36
N LEU A 226 -1.42 -18.57 17.17
CA LEU A 226 -1.29 -17.14 17.46
C LEU A 226 -2.28 -16.28 16.67
N ARG A 227 -2.50 -16.63 15.40
CA ARG A 227 -3.49 -15.98 14.54
C ARG A 227 -4.91 -16.25 15.05
N ALA A 228 -5.24 -17.51 15.35
CA ALA A 228 -6.55 -17.87 15.89
C ALA A 228 -6.87 -17.16 17.22
N VAL A 229 -5.88 -17.05 18.12
CA VAL A 229 -6.05 -16.29 19.38
C VAL A 229 -6.32 -14.81 19.12
N ARG A 230 -5.60 -14.21 18.17
CA ARG A 230 -5.79 -12.80 17.80
C ARG A 230 -7.16 -12.56 17.15
N ASP A 231 -7.59 -13.48 16.29
CA ASP A 231 -8.86 -13.38 15.56
C ASP A 231 -10.06 -13.60 16.49
N ALA A 232 -9.91 -14.44 17.52
CA ALA A 232 -10.96 -14.71 18.49
C ALA A 232 -11.34 -13.48 19.36
N LYS A 233 -10.49 -12.44 19.43
CA LYS A 233 -10.73 -11.17 20.16
C LYS A 233 -11.42 -11.37 21.52
N ILE A 234 -11.00 -12.38 22.27
CA ILE A 234 -11.63 -12.74 23.55
C ILE A 234 -11.37 -11.63 24.56
N ILE A 235 -12.43 -11.07 25.13
CA ILE A 235 -12.33 -10.04 26.17
C ILE A 235 -12.07 -10.72 27.51
N THR A 236 -10.93 -10.41 28.12
CA THR A 236 -10.46 -10.99 29.39
C THR A 236 -10.72 -10.07 30.59
N GLY A 237 -11.12 -8.81 30.36
CA GLY A 237 -11.47 -7.86 31.40
C GLY A 237 -11.45 -6.42 30.91
N GLN A 238 -11.46 -5.44 31.82
CA GLN A 238 -11.33 -4.01 31.52
C GLN A 238 -9.97 -3.46 31.96
N ARG A 239 -9.41 -2.54 31.19
CA ARG A 239 -8.20 -1.79 31.56
C ARG A 239 -8.53 -0.77 32.65
N ARG A 240 -7.56 -0.49 33.53
CA ARG A 240 -7.69 0.54 34.58
C ARG A 240 -7.92 1.94 34.00
N GLU A 241 -7.49 2.18 32.77
CA GLU A 241 -7.61 3.46 32.04
C GLU A 241 -8.86 3.52 31.13
N GLY A 242 -9.76 2.54 31.22
CA GLY A 242 -10.90 2.37 30.32
C GLY A 242 -10.54 1.56 29.06
N GLY A 243 -11.51 0.79 28.58
CA GLY A 243 -11.37 -0.10 27.42
C GLY A 243 -11.21 -1.58 27.78
N ASN A 244 -11.40 -2.44 26.77
CA ASN A 244 -11.35 -3.90 26.93
C ASN A 244 -9.90 -4.42 26.90
N ARG A 245 -9.57 -5.34 27.80
CA ARG A 245 -8.39 -6.21 27.69
C ARG A 245 -8.77 -7.41 26.84
N TYR A 246 -7.89 -7.76 25.93
CA TYR A 246 -8.05 -8.92 25.08
C TYR A 246 -7.02 -9.99 25.45
N LEU A 247 -7.41 -11.24 25.28
CA LEU A 247 -6.49 -12.36 25.28
C LEU A 247 -5.41 -12.12 24.21
N PHE A 248 -4.16 -12.26 24.61
CA PHE A 248 -3.03 -12.30 23.69
C PHE A 248 -2.24 -13.58 23.93
N ALA A 249 -1.64 -14.08 22.86
CA ALA A 249 -0.63 -15.11 22.93
C ALA A 249 0.64 -14.64 22.23
N ALA A 250 1.80 -15.02 22.74
CA ALA A 250 3.10 -14.68 22.18
C ALA A 250 4.11 -15.78 22.47
N MET A 251 5.14 -15.91 21.62
CA MET A 251 6.23 -16.86 21.87
C MET A 251 7.10 -16.41 23.04
N SER A 252 7.53 -17.38 23.85
CA SER A 252 8.47 -17.14 24.93
C SER A 252 9.81 -16.66 24.39
N GLN A 253 10.38 -15.66 25.03
CA GLN A 253 11.71 -15.16 24.67
C GLN A 253 12.80 -16.17 25.02
N SER A 254 13.86 -16.22 24.20
CA SER A 254 15.03 -17.08 24.45
C SER A 254 15.66 -16.78 25.81
N PRO A 255 16.30 -17.77 26.47
CA PRO A 255 16.98 -17.58 27.76
C PRO A 255 17.99 -16.43 27.74
N GLU A 256 18.71 -16.25 26.64
CA GLU A 256 19.70 -15.18 26.47
C GLU A 256 19.05 -13.81 26.37
N ARG A 257 17.95 -13.70 25.62
CA ARG A 257 17.15 -12.46 25.56
C ARG A 257 16.54 -12.12 26.92
N ARG A 258 16.12 -13.13 27.70
CA ARG A 258 15.67 -12.92 29.08
C ARG A 258 16.79 -12.39 29.98
N LYS A 259 17.99 -12.96 29.90
CA LYS A 259 19.17 -12.47 30.65
C LYS A 259 19.51 -11.02 30.27
N ARG A 260 19.44 -10.67 28.97
CA ARG A 260 19.60 -9.30 28.47
C ARG A 260 18.53 -8.34 29.04
N ALA A 261 17.26 -8.71 28.95
CA ALA A 261 16.17 -7.91 29.50
C ALA A 261 16.29 -7.72 31.03
N GLN A 262 16.75 -8.75 31.76
CA GLN A 262 17.03 -8.68 33.19
C GLN A 262 18.18 -7.70 33.48
N LEU A 263 19.26 -7.72 32.69
CA LEU A 263 20.37 -6.77 32.82
C LEU A 263 19.85 -5.33 32.71
N ALA A 264 19.11 -5.02 31.64
CA ALA A 264 18.52 -3.70 31.45
C ALA A 264 17.54 -3.31 32.58
N GLY A 265 16.72 -4.25 33.05
CA GLY A 265 15.83 -4.03 34.18
C GLY A 265 16.57 -3.70 35.48
N LYS A 266 17.69 -4.36 35.75
CA LYS A 266 18.52 -4.06 36.93
C LYS A 266 19.20 -2.71 36.83
N VAL A 267 19.80 -2.38 35.68
CA VAL A 267 20.46 -1.10 35.50
C VAL A 267 19.44 0.04 35.61
N LYS A 268 18.23 -0.14 35.05
CA LYS A 268 17.10 0.78 35.27
C LYS A 268 16.75 0.93 36.76
N ARG A 269 16.65 -0.18 37.49
CA ARG A 269 16.37 -0.18 38.92
C ARG A 269 17.47 0.54 39.71
N LEU A 270 18.73 0.28 39.39
CA LEU A 270 19.89 0.94 40.00
C LEU A 270 19.83 2.46 39.80
N ILE A 271 19.50 2.94 38.60
CA ILE A 271 19.34 4.38 38.32
C ILE A 271 18.28 4.99 39.23
N ILE A 272 17.12 4.34 39.33
CA ILE A 272 16.00 4.84 40.14
C ILE A 272 16.35 4.83 41.63
N GLU A 273 16.98 3.76 42.12
CA GLU A 273 17.39 3.64 43.54
C GLU A 273 18.51 4.63 43.91
N GLU A 274 19.38 4.99 42.97
CA GLU A 274 20.41 6.03 43.12
C GLU A 274 19.88 7.46 42.95
N GLY A 275 18.57 7.63 42.74
CA GLY A 275 17.93 8.95 42.65
C GLY A 275 17.95 9.59 41.26
N GLY A 276 18.22 8.82 40.22
CA GLY A 276 18.12 9.29 38.83
C GLY A 276 16.68 9.53 38.38
N ASP A 277 16.48 10.51 37.49
CA ASP A 277 15.15 10.85 36.98
C ASP A 277 14.65 9.78 35.99
N PRO A 278 13.51 9.10 36.26
CA PRO A 278 12.94 8.11 35.36
C PRO A 278 12.64 8.63 33.95
N ARG A 279 12.44 9.95 33.78
CA ARG A 279 12.13 10.58 32.48
C ARG A 279 13.31 10.57 31.52
N ASN A 280 14.53 10.55 32.05
CA ASN A 280 15.76 10.58 31.26
C ASN A 280 16.30 9.17 30.98
N ILE A 281 15.56 8.13 31.35
CA ILE A 281 15.94 6.74 31.12
C ILE A 281 15.30 6.24 29.82
N GLU A 282 16.14 5.88 28.86
CA GLU A 282 15.73 5.17 27.65
C GLU A 282 16.19 3.72 27.75
N VAL A 283 15.27 2.78 27.65
CA VAL A 283 15.58 1.34 27.79
C VAL A 283 15.03 0.55 26.62
N GLU A 284 15.93 -0.18 25.96
CA GLU A 284 15.61 -1.18 24.97
C GLU A 284 15.89 -2.59 25.53
N PHE A 285 14.86 -3.24 26.08
CA PHE A 285 15.01 -4.53 26.76
C PHE A 285 15.49 -5.67 25.86
N GLY A 286 15.24 -5.60 24.55
CA GLY A 286 15.59 -6.66 23.60
C GLY A 286 17.11 -6.80 23.40
N THR A 287 17.81 -5.69 23.34
CA THR A 287 19.27 -5.58 23.15
C THR A 287 20.01 -5.32 24.46
N ALA A 288 19.28 -5.14 25.55
CA ALA A 288 19.76 -4.61 26.82
C ALA A 288 20.44 -3.24 26.70
N ASN A 289 20.10 -2.45 25.67
CA ASN A 289 20.61 -1.10 25.57
C ASN A 289 19.90 -0.23 26.59
N LEU A 290 20.68 0.48 27.40
CA LEU A 290 20.15 1.47 28.32
C LEU A 290 20.94 2.76 28.16
N TRP A 291 20.22 3.86 27.99
CA TRP A 291 20.76 5.21 27.98
C TRP A 291 20.17 6.01 29.14
N TYR A 292 21.00 6.89 29.69
CA TYR A 292 20.60 7.86 30.69
C TYR A 292 21.25 9.20 30.36
N ASN A 293 20.46 10.27 30.31
CA ASN A 293 20.91 11.60 29.88
C ASN A 293 21.69 11.56 28.55
N THR A 294 21.21 10.81 27.57
CA THR A 294 21.85 10.56 26.25
C THR A 294 23.15 9.75 26.26
N VAL A 295 23.67 9.36 27.42
CA VAL A 295 24.86 8.50 27.54
C VAL A 295 24.46 7.04 27.65
N LYS A 296 25.10 6.18 26.84
CA LYS A 296 24.89 4.74 26.90
C LYS A 296 25.57 4.13 28.12
N LEU A 297 24.78 3.49 28.99
CA LEU A 297 25.25 2.93 30.25
C LEU A 297 25.33 1.40 30.24
N ALA A 298 24.50 0.73 29.44
CA ALA A 298 24.54 -0.73 29.32
C ALA A 298 24.20 -1.17 27.91
N SER A 299 24.67 -2.36 27.55
CA SER A 299 24.38 -3.01 26.27
C SER A 299 24.65 -4.50 26.34
N GLY A 300 23.82 -5.29 25.68
CA GLY A 300 24.03 -6.73 25.49
C GLY A 300 24.50 -7.11 24.09
N VAL A 301 24.70 -6.14 23.19
CA VAL A 301 24.98 -6.41 21.75
C VAL A 301 26.19 -5.62 21.23
N THR A 302 26.47 -4.45 21.80
CA THR A 302 27.60 -3.62 21.37
C THR A 302 28.87 -3.97 22.15
N THR A 303 30.03 -3.69 21.57
CA THR A 303 31.33 -3.82 22.25
C THR A 303 31.37 -2.98 23.53
N ALA A 304 32.07 -3.48 24.54
CA ALA A 304 32.24 -2.78 25.81
C ALA A 304 33.16 -1.56 25.65
N PRO A 305 32.75 -0.35 26.07
CA PRO A 305 33.63 0.81 26.12
C PRO A 305 34.66 0.65 27.24
N GLU A 306 35.74 1.43 27.17
CA GLU A 306 36.80 1.42 28.18
C GLU A 306 36.26 1.79 29.57
N GLY A 307 36.59 0.99 30.59
CA GLY A 307 36.06 1.16 31.95
C GLY A 307 34.67 0.55 32.21
N ALA A 308 34.06 -0.13 31.23
CA ALA A 308 32.83 -0.88 31.44
C ALA A 308 33.09 -2.27 32.06
N GLN A 309 32.21 -2.67 32.98
CA GLN A 309 32.23 -3.99 33.60
C GLN A 309 31.51 -5.00 32.71
N SER A 310 32.16 -6.13 32.43
CA SER A 310 31.56 -7.25 31.68
C SER A 310 30.66 -8.09 32.57
N GLU A 311 29.48 -8.44 32.06
CA GLU A 311 28.47 -9.26 32.71
C GLU A 311 28.04 -10.41 31.80
N LYS A 312 27.41 -11.45 32.37
CA LYS A 312 27.02 -12.68 31.65
C LYS A 312 26.15 -12.46 30.40
N ALA A 313 25.53 -11.29 30.25
CA ALA A 313 24.62 -10.96 29.16
C ALA A 313 24.96 -9.64 28.44
N GLY A 314 26.13 -9.05 28.70
CA GLY A 314 26.49 -7.74 28.15
C GLY A 314 27.56 -7.01 28.98
N TRP A 315 27.52 -5.68 28.98
CA TRP A 315 28.35 -4.84 29.83
C TRP A 315 27.54 -3.70 30.45
N VAL A 316 28.06 -3.16 31.55
CA VAL A 316 27.51 -2.01 32.29
C VAL A 316 28.63 -1.06 32.66
N HIS A 317 28.42 0.25 32.46
CA HIS A 317 29.41 1.27 32.78
C HIS A 317 29.00 2.05 34.04
N LEU A 318 29.43 1.54 35.20
CA LEU A 318 29.09 2.11 36.52
C LEU A 318 29.70 3.50 36.75
N GLY A 319 30.93 3.75 36.27
CA GLY A 319 31.56 5.07 36.41
C GLY A 319 30.85 6.20 35.64
N ASN A 320 30.31 5.92 34.44
CA ASN A 320 29.50 6.88 33.70
C ASN A 320 28.12 7.06 34.34
N LEU A 321 27.53 5.98 34.86
CA LEU A 321 26.29 6.03 35.61
C LEU A 321 26.43 6.94 36.85
N ALA A 322 27.48 6.75 37.65
CA ALA A 322 27.77 7.56 38.83
C ALA A 322 27.95 9.05 38.46
N ARG A 323 28.72 9.34 37.39
CA ARG A 323 28.90 10.71 36.87
C ARG A 323 27.60 11.36 36.41
N GLN A 324 26.72 10.60 35.75
CA GLN A 324 25.46 11.14 35.22
C GLN A 324 24.40 11.36 36.30
N ILE A 325 24.41 10.57 37.36
CA ILE A 325 23.49 10.74 38.50
C ILE A 325 24.02 11.78 39.50
N GLY A 326 25.34 11.98 39.55
CA GLY A 326 25.99 12.81 40.57
C GLY A 326 26.23 12.06 41.89
N SER A 327 26.18 10.72 41.87
CA SER A 327 26.44 9.86 43.03
C SER A 327 27.91 9.43 43.10
N ALA A 328 28.38 9.09 44.30
CA ALA A 328 29.71 8.52 44.48
C ALA A 328 29.79 7.13 43.81
N GLU A 329 30.85 6.90 43.03
CA GLU A 329 31.06 5.64 42.28
C GLU A 329 31.04 4.41 43.20
N ASN A 330 31.57 4.54 44.42
CA ASN A 330 31.56 3.48 45.43
C ASN A 330 30.14 3.08 45.88
N SER A 331 29.19 4.03 45.96
CA SER A 331 27.79 3.74 46.31
C SER A 331 27.13 2.90 45.22
N VAL A 332 27.29 3.34 43.97
CA VAL A 332 26.72 2.70 42.79
C VAL A 332 27.28 1.28 42.62
N CYS A 333 28.59 1.09 42.84
CA CYS A 333 29.23 -0.22 42.80
C CYS A 333 28.70 -1.16 43.90
N SER A 334 28.57 -0.68 45.14
CA SER A 334 28.04 -1.47 46.26
C SER A 334 26.60 -1.94 45.98
N ARG A 335 25.73 -1.03 45.53
CA ARG A 335 24.33 -1.37 45.17
C ARG A 335 24.25 -2.29 43.96
N TRP A 336 25.13 -2.12 42.98
CA TRP A 336 25.23 -3.04 41.85
C TRP A 336 25.57 -4.47 42.31
N GLU A 337 26.51 -4.63 43.24
CA GLU A 337 26.86 -5.94 43.79
C GLU A 337 25.71 -6.61 44.55
N GLU A 338 24.92 -5.84 45.30
CA GLU A 338 23.70 -6.34 45.95
C GLU A 338 22.67 -6.82 44.92
N LEU A 339 22.40 -6.02 43.89
CA LEU A 339 21.50 -6.38 42.78
C LEU A 339 22.04 -7.54 41.95
N ARG A 340 23.37 -7.72 41.90
CA ARG A 340 24.02 -8.85 41.24
C ARG A 340 23.81 -10.14 42.01
N LYS A 341 23.99 -10.11 43.34
CA LYS A 341 23.78 -11.25 44.25
C LYS A 341 22.33 -11.71 44.32
N ALA A 342 21.37 -10.79 44.22
CA ALA A 342 19.93 -11.10 44.18
C ALA A 342 19.48 -11.89 42.93
N LEU A 343 20.41 -12.32 42.06
CA LEU A 343 20.14 -13.01 40.79
C LEU A 343 20.96 -14.29 40.59
N GLN A 344 21.60 -14.79 41.65
CA GLN A 344 21.96 -16.21 41.78
C GLN A 344 20.79 -16.94 42.42
#